data_AF-A0A2R7YY26-F1
#
_entry.id   AF-A0A2R7YY26-F1
#
_cell.length_a   1.000
_cell.length_b   1.000
_cell.length_c   1.000
_cell.angle_alpha   90.00
_cell.angle_beta   90.00
_cell.angle_gamma   90.00
#
_symmetry.space_group_name_H-M   'P 1'
#
loop_
_entity.id
_entity.type
_entity.pdbx_description
1 polymer ?
#
loop_
_entity_poly.entity_id
_entity_poly.type
_entity_poly.pdbx_seq_one_letter_code
_entity_poly.pdbx_strand_id
1 'polypeptide(L)'
;MTHPLDGFTSPEPLLVVGDDQAAAAQAPAGATFTTIAAATDIGRGWKSVLWMTTDRASLRQRASALPRLGQVRVVAVWLTESTTPLVVHPRPEWSAITSLMAREAGRGVLTVLRFAAPVPAHQVLIECARQAADGDRGHGGLVVGYAGRDAAPGLDVRAPSFDHAGDAGDPERDVPPDVVVSRLGAGAPRTSTSEGAGEPAVHTVIDRAPLVVTDPGLEPVDEQVVNPRGWRKEWDEPVRRLAPDQPLTERAIADLRAVQGLDVDLGTADPRTVAGLAMAGVPLRATGTNPRLSDALTAALGRTVDLDDPLAREQHSVTTRRAALDTHSTLAWRRGLAQRAGVRFVAQPRVSVLLATMRPHQMDFALRQIARQRDVELQVVLGTHGWTVDEDEVRARLGGHDVVVRPHDTDAFFGDVLDDAATVADGDVLLKVDDDDWYSPYAIGDLLRARRYTGADVVGMPSEFVFLEELGVTARRNHPTEIHNRFVAGGTIMIDRQLLRSVGGFRRVRRFVDAQLLNAVEAAGGRIYRTHGLGYVLRRTASGHTWQSDPESFRTPAILEREWPGFHPPAELVIEDGDRP
;
A
#
# COMPACT_ATOMS: atom_id res chain seq x y z
N MET A 1 -10.45 -25.85 -27.02
CA MET A 1 -9.73 -24.65 -26.56
C MET A 1 -8.26 -25.01 -26.51
N THR A 2 -7.39 -24.12 -26.97
CA THR A 2 -5.93 -24.24 -26.81
C THR A 2 -5.57 -24.18 -25.32
N HIS A 3 -4.57 -24.95 -24.88
CA HIS A 3 -4.15 -24.95 -23.48
C HIS A 3 -3.56 -23.56 -23.14
N PRO A 4 -3.79 -22.99 -21.93
CA PRO A 4 -3.32 -21.63 -21.59
C PRO A 4 -1.79 -21.46 -21.72
N LEU A 5 -1.05 -22.54 -21.50
CA LEU A 5 0.41 -22.61 -21.64
C LEU A 5 0.87 -23.05 -23.04
N ASP A 6 0.01 -23.07 -24.05
CA ASP A 6 0.44 -23.35 -25.42
C ASP A 6 1.58 -22.40 -25.84
N GLY A 7 2.61 -22.97 -26.48
CA GLY A 7 3.84 -22.26 -26.84
C GLY A 7 4.86 -22.09 -25.69
N PHE A 8 4.55 -22.50 -24.46
CA PHE A 8 5.57 -22.63 -23.41
C PHE A 8 6.47 -23.84 -23.70
N THR A 9 7.76 -23.59 -23.92
CA THR A 9 8.76 -24.63 -24.14
C THR A 9 9.86 -24.53 -23.09
N SER A 10 10.33 -25.65 -22.57
CA SER A 10 11.42 -25.66 -21.60
C SER A 10 12.24 -26.95 -21.72
N PRO A 11 13.55 -26.94 -21.39
CA PRO A 11 14.32 -28.18 -21.33
C PRO A 11 13.74 -29.17 -20.30
N GLU A 12 13.71 -30.45 -20.65
CA GLU A 12 13.29 -31.52 -19.77
C GLU A 12 14.44 -32.08 -18.91
N PRO A 13 14.17 -32.66 -17.72
CA PRO A 13 12.83 -32.78 -17.11
C PRO A 13 12.33 -31.46 -16.50
N LEU A 14 11.02 -31.23 -16.63
CA LEU A 14 10.28 -30.07 -16.09
C LEU A 14 9.54 -30.48 -14.81
N LEU A 15 9.83 -29.77 -13.73
CA LEU A 15 9.07 -29.84 -12.48
C LEU A 15 8.01 -28.73 -12.47
N VAL A 16 6.77 -29.11 -12.17
CA VAL A 16 5.67 -28.18 -11.93
C VAL A 16 5.30 -28.25 -10.46
N VAL A 17 5.34 -27.10 -9.80
CA VAL A 17 4.90 -26.93 -8.42
C VAL A 17 3.58 -26.18 -8.43
N GLY A 18 2.52 -26.78 -7.89
CA GLY A 18 1.22 -26.15 -7.72
C GLY A 18 0.83 -25.97 -6.25
N ASP A 19 -0.16 -25.13 -5.99
CA ASP A 19 -0.66 -24.91 -4.62
C ASP A 19 -1.42 -26.13 -4.08
N ASP A 20 -2.19 -26.80 -4.93
CA ASP A 20 -3.00 -27.97 -4.60
C ASP A 20 -3.08 -28.97 -5.76
N GLN A 21 -3.74 -30.10 -5.52
CA GLN A 21 -3.81 -31.17 -6.53
C GLN A 21 -4.77 -30.87 -7.69
N ALA A 22 -5.67 -29.89 -7.57
CA ALA A 22 -6.53 -29.47 -8.67
C ALA A 22 -5.72 -28.75 -9.76
N ALA A 23 -4.60 -28.10 -9.40
CA ALA A 23 -3.69 -27.47 -10.35
C ALA A 23 -2.99 -28.48 -11.29
N ALA A 24 -2.91 -29.77 -10.93
CA ALA A 24 -2.27 -30.81 -11.73
C ALA A 24 -2.89 -30.95 -13.14
N ALA A 25 -4.20 -30.71 -13.26
CA ALA A 25 -4.91 -30.79 -14.54
C ALA A 25 -4.51 -29.69 -15.54
N GLN A 26 -3.88 -28.62 -15.06
CA GLN A 26 -3.41 -27.49 -15.87
C GLN A 26 -1.89 -27.54 -16.12
N ALA A 27 -1.20 -28.60 -15.66
CA ALA A 27 0.22 -28.77 -15.89
C ALA A 27 0.50 -29.09 -17.37
N PRO A 28 1.60 -28.57 -17.96
CA PRO A 28 2.00 -28.96 -19.31
C PRO A 28 2.18 -30.47 -19.46
N ALA A 29 1.81 -31.01 -20.63
CA ALA A 29 2.00 -32.43 -20.93
C ALA A 29 3.49 -32.83 -20.77
N GLY A 30 3.73 -34.01 -20.19
CA GLY A 30 5.08 -34.53 -19.94
C GLY A 30 5.79 -33.95 -18.70
N ALA A 31 5.19 -32.97 -18.02
CA ALA A 31 5.74 -32.43 -16.78
C ALA A 31 5.51 -33.37 -15.59
N THR A 32 6.44 -33.33 -14.62
CA THR A 32 6.20 -33.93 -13.29
C THR A 32 5.56 -32.90 -12.38
N PHE A 33 4.38 -33.21 -11.85
CA PHE A 33 3.64 -32.33 -10.95
C PHE A 33 3.84 -32.70 -9.48
N THR A 34 3.99 -31.69 -8.62
CA THR A 34 3.90 -31.84 -7.17
C THR A 34 3.20 -30.62 -6.55
N THR A 35 2.66 -30.79 -5.36
CA THR A 35 2.13 -29.67 -4.57
C THR A 35 3.22 -29.12 -3.64
N ILE A 36 3.11 -27.85 -3.25
CA ILE A 36 4.01 -27.25 -2.26
C ILE A 36 4.06 -28.09 -0.97
N ALA A 37 2.90 -28.56 -0.49
CA ALA A 37 2.80 -29.37 0.72
C ALA A 37 3.43 -30.77 0.60
N ALA A 38 3.47 -31.37 -0.59
CA ALA A 38 4.01 -32.71 -0.81
C ALA A 38 5.50 -32.72 -1.18
N ALA A 39 6.14 -31.56 -1.34
CA ALA A 39 7.46 -31.44 -1.96
C ALA A 39 8.65 -31.60 -1.00
N THR A 40 8.63 -32.59 -0.11
CA THR A 40 9.72 -32.83 0.86
C THR A 40 10.93 -33.54 0.26
N ASP A 41 10.75 -34.35 -0.80
CA ASP A 41 11.84 -34.97 -1.58
C ASP A 41 11.54 -34.94 -3.09
N ILE A 42 11.71 -33.76 -3.68
CA ILE A 42 11.40 -33.47 -5.09
C ILE A 42 12.43 -34.05 -6.08
N GLY A 43 13.43 -34.81 -5.63
CA GLY A 43 14.49 -35.34 -6.50
C GLY A 43 15.43 -34.27 -7.08
N ARG A 44 16.46 -34.72 -7.81
CA ARG A 44 17.50 -33.86 -8.43
C ARG A 44 17.49 -34.00 -9.95
N GLY A 45 18.12 -33.05 -10.64
CA GLY A 45 18.37 -33.14 -12.09
C GLY A 45 17.37 -32.39 -12.98
N TRP A 46 16.39 -31.70 -12.39
CA TRP A 46 15.48 -30.79 -13.10
C TRP A 46 16.24 -29.78 -13.96
N LYS A 47 15.80 -29.60 -15.21
CA LYS A 47 16.35 -28.55 -16.08
C LYS A 47 15.51 -27.28 -16.05
N SER A 48 14.24 -27.42 -15.69
CA SER A 48 13.25 -26.35 -15.67
C SER A 48 12.30 -26.52 -14.48
N VAL A 49 11.85 -25.39 -13.93
CA VAL A 49 10.78 -25.34 -12.92
C VAL A 49 9.70 -24.36 -13.37
N LEU A 50 8.44 -24.74 -13.20
CA LEU A 50 7.27 -23.88 -13.33
C LEU A 50 6.51 -23.87 -12.00
N TRP A 51 6.31 -22.69 -11.42
CA TRP A 51 5.42 -22.51 -10.28
C TRP A 51 4.07 -21.97 -10.74
N MET A 52 3.00 -22.70 -10.42
CA MET A 52 1.61 -22.33 -10.71
C MET A 52 0.90 -21.93 -9.41
N THR A 53 0.36 -20.72 -9.38
CA THR A 53 -0.42 -20.20 -8.25
C THR A 53 -1.47 -19.20 -8.75
N THR A 54 -2.39 -18.79 -7.88
CA THR A 54 -3.55 -17.97 -8.27
C THR A 54 -3.15 -16.58 -8.75
N ASP A 55 -2.52 -15.79 -7.90
CA ASP A 55 -2.17 -14.41 -8.18
C ASP A 55 -0.95 -13.96 -7.36
N ARG A 56 -0.63 -12.67 -7.37
CA ARG A 56 0.54 -12.15 -6.65
C ARG A 56 0.42 -12.27 -5.13
N ALA A 57 -0.80 -12.24 -4.58
CA ALA A 57 -1.01 -12.41 -3.14
C ALA A 57 -0.73 -13.86 -2.72
N SER A 58 -1.25 -14.84 -3.48
CA SER A 58 -0.95 -16.26 -3.25
C SER A 58 0.53 -16.57 -3.45
N LEU A 59 1.16 -16.02 -4.51
CA LEU A 59 2.60 -16.16 -4.76
C LEU A 59 3.43 -15.69 -3.55
N ARG A 60 3.08 -14.54 -2.97
CA ARG A 60 3.78 -13.98 -1.80
C ARG A 60 3.54 -14.80 -0.54
N GLN A 61 2.31 -15.26 -0.32
CA GLN A 61 1.96 -16.08 0.84
C GLN A 61 2.68 -17.43 0.84
N ARG A 62 2.71 -18.10 -0.32
CA ARG A 62 3.18 -19.48 -0.48
C ARG A 62 4.71 -19.58 -0.60
N ALA A 63 5.40 -18.47 -0.86
CA ALA A 63 6.84 -18.43 -1.09
C ALA A 63 7.66 -19.09 0.02
N SER A 64 7.37 -18.79 1.29
CA SER A 64 8.14 -19.33 2.42
C SER A 64 8.01 -20.86 2.57
N ALA A 65 6.92 -21.43 2.07
CA ALA A 65 6.68 -22.88 2.05
C ALA A 65 7.30 -23.58 0.84
N LEU A 66 7.88 -22.84 -0.13
CA LEU A 66 8.50 -23.46 -1.28
C LEU A 66 9.64 -24.40 -0.86
N PRO A 67 9.67 -25.62 -1.39
CA PRO A 67 10.74 -26.55 -1.10
C PRO A 67 12.08 -26.06 -1.68
N ARG A 68 13.18 -26.64 -1.22
CA ARG A 68 14.50 -26.39 -1.82
C ARG A 68 14.54 -27.00 -3.22
N LEU A 69 14.37 -26.15 -4.22
CA LEU A 69 14.48 -26.50 -5.63
C LEU A 69 15.95 -26.39 -6.06
N GLY A 70 16.41 -27.37 -6.86
CA GLY A 70 17.79 -27.46 -7.34
C GLY A 70 18.18 -26.38 -8.36
N GLN A 71 19.30 -26.62 -9.04
CA GLN A 71 19.85 -25.72 -10.06
C GLN A 71 19.17 -25.96 -11.42
N VAL A 72 18.61 -24.92 -12.05
CA VAL A 72 17.86 -25.01 -13.32
C VAL A 72 18.28 -23.93 -14.31
N ARG A 73 18.00 -24.12 -15.60
CA ARG A 73 18.24 -23.08 -16.64
C ARG A 73 16.98 -22.29 -17.00
N VAL A 74 15.80 -22.78 -16.61
CA VAL A 74 14.53 -22.10 -16.87
C VAL A 74 13.71 -22.08 -15.59
N VAL A 75 13.27 -20.88 -15.22
CA VAL A 75 12.32 -20.65 -14.12
C VAL A 75 11.09 -19.97 -14.71
N ALA A 76 9.92 -20.51 -14.46
CA ALA A 76 8.65 -19.94 -14.90
C ALA A 76 7.68 -19.79 -13.72
N VAL A 77 6.85 -18.76 -13.79
CA VAL A 77 5.74 -18.51 -12.85
C VAL A 77 4.49 -18.27 -13.67
N TRP A 78 3.44 -19.04 -13.42
CA TRP A 78 2.12 -18.81 -13.99
C TRP A 78 1.14 -18.42 -12.90
N LEU A 79 0.66 -17.19 -12.97
CA LEU A 79 -0.37 -16.62 -12.10
C LEU A 79 -1.71 -16.73 -12.82
N THR A 80 -2.58 -17.66 -12.42
CA THR A 80 -3.77 -18.04 -13.20
C THR A 80 -4.87 -16.96 -13.22
N GLU A 81 -4.88 -16.06 -12.25
CA GLU A 81 -5.88 -15.00 -12.03
C GLU A 81 -5.23 -13.62 -11.80
N SER A 82 -3.97 -13.42 -12.23
CA SER A 82 -3.35 -12.09 -12.24
C SER A 82 -3.84 -11.24 -13.42
N THR A 83 -3.97 -9.94 -13.20
CA THR A 83 -4.32 -8.93 -14.23
C THR A 83 -3.11 -8.21 -14.80
N THR A 84 -1.95 -8.34 -14.14
CA THR A 84 -0.73 -7.63 -14.53
C THR A 84 0.46 -8.58 -14.65
N PRO A 85 1.37 -8.35 -15.61
CA PRO A 85 2.58 -9.15 -15.72
C PRO A 85 3.50 -8.98 -14.51
N LEU A 86 4.10 -10.09 -14.07
CA LEU A 86 5.17 -10.07 -13.08
C LEU A 86 6.49 -9.72 -13.78
N VAL A 87 6.91 -8.47 -13.66
CA VAL A 87 8.21 -8.02 -14.17
C VAL A 87 9.26 -8.17 -13.08
N VAL A 88 10.33 -8.92 -13.37
CA VAL A 88 11.39 -9.21 -12.40
C VAL A 88 12.65 -8.46 -12.79
N HIS A 89 13.13 -7.61 -11.88
CA HIS A 89 14.45 -7.00 -11.94
C HIS A 89 15.51 -8.06 -11.64
N PRO A 90 16.41 -8.37 -12.59
CA PRO A 90 17.44 -9.38 -12.40
C PRO A 90 18.38 -9.01 -11.25
N ARG A 91 18.77 -10.01 -10.47
CA ARG A 91 19.76 -9.84 -9.41
C ARG A 91 21.18 -10.00 -9.98
N PRO A 92 22.16 -9.20 -9.51
CA PRO A 92 23.54 -9.27 -10.02
C PRO A 92 24.22 -10.61 -9.73
N GLU A 93 23.79 -11.32 -8.68
CA GLU A 93 24.28 -12.65 -8.33
C GLU A 93 23.79 -13.77 -9.25
N TRP A 94 22.80 -13.50 -10.12
CA TRP A 94 22.28 -14.51 -11.03
C TRP A 94 23.18 -14.69 -12.26
N SER A 95 23.13 -15.89 -12.85
CA SER A 95 23.62 -16.06 -14.21
C SER A 95 22.94 -15.06 -15.15
N ALA A 96 23.63 -14.66 -16.23
CA ALA A 96 23.03 -13.84 -17.27
C ALA A 96 21.71 -14.45 -17.77
N ILE A 97 20.67 -13.61 -17.82
CA ILE A 97 19.38 -13.96 -18.39
C ILE A 97 19.49 -13.85 -19.91
N THR A 98 19.23 -14.95 -20.61
CA THR A 98 19.23 -15.00 -22.08
C THR A 98 17.87 -14.63 -22.65
N SER A 99 16.80 -14.76 -21.85
CA SER A 99 15.44 -14.36 -22.23
C SER A 99 14.59 -14.14 -20.98
N LEU A 100 13.87 -13.01 -20.96
CA LEU A 100 12.79 -12.71 -20.02
C LEU A 100 11.53 -12.43 -20.84
N MET A 101 10.48 -13.23 -20.63
CA MET A 101 9.18 -13.07 -21.28
C MET A 101 8.11 -13.00 -20.20
N ALA A 102 7.18 -12.06 -20.33
CA ALA A 102 5.91 -12.10 -19.62
C ALA A 102 4.77 -11.90 -20.63
N ARG A 103 3.73 -12.74 -20.55
CA ARG A 103 2.57 -12.69 -21.47
C ARG A 103 1.30 -13.15 -20.79
N GLU A 104 0.17 -12.72 -21.32
CA GLU A 104 -1.12 -13.30 -20.97
C GLU A 104 -1.16 -14.80 -21.34
N ALA A 105 -1.80 -15.58 -20.47
CA ALA A 105 -1.94 -17.02 -20.58
C ALA A 105 -3.29 -17.44 -19.96
N GLY A 106 -4.33 -17.54 -20.80
CA GLY A 106 -5.71 -17.74 -20.34
C GLY A 106 -6.22 -16.49 -19.61
N ARG A 107 -6.72 -16.66 -18.38
CA ARG A 107 -7.16 -15.56 -17.49
C ARG A 107 -6.02 -14.94 -16.67
N GLY A 108 -4.79 -15.45 -16.85
CA GLY A 108 -3.64 -15.13 -16.03
C GLY A 108 -2.44 -14.64 -16.81
N VAL A 109 -1.27 -14.64 -16.16
CA VAL A 109 0.00 -14.21 -16.75
C VAL A 109 1.09 -15.24 -16.50
N LEU A 110 1.78 -15.64 -17.57
CA LEU A 110 2.97 -16.47 -17.53
C LEU A 110 4.22 -15.58 -17.65
N THR A 111 5.15 -15.76 -16.71
CA THR A 111 6.50 -15.17 -16.73
C THR A 111 7.54 -16.26 -16.85
N VAL A 112 8.50 -16.13 -17.77
CA VAL A 112 9.55 -17.11 -18.04
C VAL A 112 10.91 -16.42 -18.06
N LEU A 113 11.83 -16.92 -17.22
CA LEU A 113 13.22 -16.51 -17.16
C LEU A 113 14.10 -17.67 -17.67
N ARG A 114 14.98 -17.39 -18.64
CA ARG A 114 15.98 -18.33 -19.13
C ARG A 114 17.38 -17.82 -18.80
N PHE A 115 18.23 -18.71 -18.32
CA PHE A 115 19.58 -18.39 -17.86
C PHE A 115 20.65 -19.06 -18.72
N ALA A 116 21.78 -18.37 -18.91
CA ALA A 116 22.93 -18.90 -19.64
C ALA A 116 23.57 -20.12 -18.95
N ALA A 117 23.62 -20.09 -17.61
CA ALA A 117 24.07 -21.17 -16.75
C ALA A 117 22.98 -21.52 -15.72
N PRO A 118 23.04 -22.72 -15.09
CA PRO A 118 22.09 -23.09 -14.05
C PRO A 118 22.10 -22.11 -12.87
N VAL A 119 20.92 -21.82 -12.34
CA VAL A 119 20.69 -20.96 -11.17
C VAL A 119 19.84 -21.70 -10.12
N PRO A 120 19.97 -21.37 -8.82
CA PRO A 120 19.14 -21.95 -7.77
C PRO A 120 17.68 -21.53 -7.95
N ALA A 121 16.82 -22.43 -8.44
CA ALA A 121 15.43 -22.13 -8.78
C ALA A 121 14.66 -21.57 -7.58
N HIS A 122 14.91 -22.11 -6.39
CA HIS A 122 14.29 -21.65 -5.15
C HIS A 122 14.56 -20.16 -4.91
N GLN A 123 15.82 -19.71 -5.00
CA GLN A 123 16.16 -18.31 -4.77
C GLN A 123 15.54 -17.37 -5.81
N VAL A 124 15.47 -17.80 -7.07
CA VAL A 124 14.82 -17.03 -8.14
C VAL A 124 13.31 -16.90 -7.88
N LEU A 125 12.62 -17.98 -7.51
CA LEU A 125 11.18 -17.95 -7.23
C LEU A 125 10.81 -17.14 -5.98
N ILE A 126 11.61 -17.24 -4.91
CA ILE A 126 11.47 -16.39 -3.73
C ILE A 126 11.64 -14.92 -4.10
N GLU A 127 12.58 -14.60 -4.98
CA GLU A 127 12.78 -13.24 -5.47
C GLU A 127 11.63 -12.77 -6.37
N CYS A 128 11.08 -13.63 -7.23
CA CYS A 128 9.86 -13.35 -7.98
C CYS A 128 8.70 -12.99 -7.04
N ALA A 129 8.49 -13.77 -5.97
CA ALA A 129 7.47 -13.48 -4.97
C ALA A 129 7.74 -12.16 -4.23
N ARG A 130 9.00 -11.90 -3.84
CA ARG A 130 9.41 -10.64 -3.22
C ARG A 130 9.11 -9.44 -4.12
N GLN A 131 9.35 -9.58 -5.42
CA GLN A 131 9.13 -8.53 -6.42
C GLN A 131 7.69 -8.42 -6.93
N ALA A 132 6.80 -9.34 -6.54
CA ALA A 132 5.42 -9.35 -7.02
C ALA A 132 4.56 -8.17 -6.54
N ALA A 133 5.05 -7.40 -5.58
CA ALA A 133 4.43 -6.16 -5.16
C ALA A 133 5.44 -5.01 -5.17
N ASP A 134 4.94 -3.82 -5.52
CA ASP A 134 5.75 -2.60 -5.70
C ASP A 134 6.01 -1.86 -4.39
N GLY A 135 5.22 -2.14 -3.34
CA GLY A 135 5.19 -1.46 -2.05
C GLY A 135 6.37 -1.69 -1.12
N ASP A 136 6.27 -1.13 0.10
CA ASP A 136 7.29 -1.29 1.13
C ASP A 136 7.42 -2.76 1.57
N ARG A 137 8.60 -3.34 1.38
CA ARG A 137 8.89 -4.75 1.68
C ARG A 137 9.56 -4.96 3.04
N GLY A 138 9.72 -3.89 3.81
CA GLY A 138 10.30 -3.94 5.14
C GLY A 138 9.40 -4.67 6.14
N HIS A 139 10.01 -5.39 7.07
CA HIS A 139 9.31 -6.05 8.16
C HIS A 139 9.13 -5.13 9.40
N GLY A 140 9.53 -3.86 9.30
CA GLY A 140 9.36 -2.83 10.33
C GLY A 140 10.08 -3.13 11.65
N GLY A 141 11.03 -4.06 11.66
CA GLY A 141 11.72 -4.54 12.87
C GLY A 141 11.11 -5.81 13.48
N LEU A 142 9.94 -6.28 13.02
CA LEU A 142 9.30 -7.50 13.52
C LEU A 142 9.58 -8.71 12.61
N VAL A 143 10.21 -9.74 13.13
CA VAL A 143 10.44 -11.04 12.47
C VAL A 143 9.38 -12.04 12.95
N VAL A 144 8.63 -12.61 12.00
CA VAL A 144 7.53 -13.55 12.28
C VAL A 144 7.84 -14.91 11.67
N GLY A 145 7.72 -15.96 12.47
CA GLY A 145 7.73 -17.36 12.03
C GLY A 145 6.36 -18.02 12.18
N TYR A 146 6.21 -19.21 11.59
CA TYR A 146 4.96 -19.96 11.60
C TYR A 146 5.21 -21.41 12.00
N ALA A 147 4.31 -21.99 12.80
CA ALA A 147 4.44 -23.37 13.26
C ALA A 147 3.15 -24.19 13.00
N GLY A 148 3.27 -25.27 12.24
CA GLY A 148 2.14 -26.17 11.93
C GLY A 148 1.01 -25.50 11.12
N ARG A 149 1.35 -24.47 10.33
CA ARG A 149 0.41 -23.72 9.47
C ARG A 149 1.13 -22.99 8.34
N ASP A 150 0.36 -22.60 7.33
CA ASP A 150 0.81 -21.68 6.28
C ASP A 150 1.08 -20.28 6.85
N ALA A 151 2.00 -19.58 6.18
CA ALA A 151 2.26 -18.17 6.44
C ALA A 151 1.02 -17.32 6.16
N ALA A 152 0.87 -16.26 6.95
CA ALA A 152 -0.17 -15.28 6.71
C ALA A 152 0.17 -14.44 5.45
N PRO A 153 -0.83 -14.01 4.66
CA PRO A 153 -0.62 -13.31 3.39
C PRO A 153 0.27 -12.07 3.51
N GLY A 154 1.18 -11.87 2.56
CA GLY A 154 1.90 -10.60 2.35
C GLY A 154 2.95 -10.17 3.38
N LEU A 155 3.18 -10.95 4.44
CA LEU A 155 4.05 -10.52 5.55
C LEU A 155 5.53 -10.71 5.25
N ASP A 156 5.99 -11.94 5.04
CA ASP A 156 7.39 -12.23 4.74
C ASP A 156 7.50 -13.49 3.88
N VAL A 157 7.98 -13.30 2.64
CA VAL A 157 8.18 -14.37 1.65
C VAL A 157 9.27 -15.37 2.06
N ARG A 158 10.05 -15.08 3.11
CA ARG A 158 11.09 -15.92 3.69
C ARG A 158 10.84 -16.25 5.16
N ALA A 159 9.62 -16.04 5.65
CA ALA A 159 9.27 -16.37 7.04
C ALA A 159 9.69 -17.81 7.40
N PRO A 160 10.38 -18.05 8.52
CA PRO A 160 10.71 -19.40 8.93
C PRO A 160 9.43 -20.19 9.23
N SER A 161 9.39 -21.42 8.74
CA SER A 161 8.33 -22.40 9.02
C SER A 161 8.88 -23.51 9.90
N PHE A 162 8.11 -23.91 10.90
CA PHE A 162 8.44 -24.92 11.88
C PHE A 162 7.37 -26.00 11.94
N ASP A 163 7.77 -27.21 12.32
CA ASP A 163 6.81 -28.27 12.63
C ASP A 163 6.12 -27.97 13.96
N HIS A 164 6.88 -27.51 14.95
CA HIS A 164 6.41 -27.15 16.28
C HIS A 164 6.88 -25.76 16.71
N ALA A 165 6.12 -25.13 17.62
CA ALA A 165 6.48 -23.79 18.10
C ALA A 165 7.82 -23.79 18.86
N GLY A 166 8.09 -24.84 19.64
CA GLY A 166 9.33 -25.01 20.41
C GLY A 166 10.60 -24.93 19.56
N ASP A 167 10.54 -25.42 18.32
CA ASP A 167 11.67 -25.43 17.36
C ASP A 167 12.16 -24.01 17.02
N ALA A 168 11.33 -22.99 17.24
CA ALA A 168 11.72 -21.61 17.04
C ALA A 168 12.77 -21.12 18.04
N GLY A 169 12.87 -21.77 19.22
CA GLY A 169 13.85 -21.48 20.26
C GLY A 169 15.07 -22.40 20.24
N ASP A 170 15.28 -23.17 19.16
CA ASP A 170 16.45 -24.05 19.02
C ASP A 170 17.76 -23.26 19.20
N PRO A 171 18.62 -23.64 20.16
CA PRO A 171 19.88 -22.93 20.45
C PRO A 171 20.89 -22.95 19.29
N GLU A 172 20.75 -23.87 18.32
CA GLU A 172 21.62 -23.92 17.13
C GLU A 172 21.17 -22.94 16.03
N ARG A 173 20.06 -22.23 16.22
CA ARG A 173 19.59 -21.23 15.27
C ARG A 173 20.37 -19.93 15.42
N ASP A 174 20.81 -19.36 14.31
CA ASP A 174 21.53 -18.07 14.33
C ASP A 174 20.70 -16.95 14.98
N VAL A 175 19.46 -16.76 14.53
CA VAL A 175 18.54 -15.76 15.09
C VAL A 175 17.10 -16.32 15.04
N PRO A 176 16.39 -16.39 16.17
CA PRO A 176 15.01 -16.86 16.22
C PRO A 176 14.05 -15.73 15.80
N PRO A 177 12.80 -16.04 15.42
CA PRO A 177 11.79 -15.01 15.19
C PRO A 177 11.38 -14.33 16.50
N ASP A 178 10.83 -13.11 16.40
CA ASP A 178 10.25 -12.42 17.56
C ASP A 178 8.93 -13.05 17.99
N VAL A 179 8.15 -13.50 17.00
CA VAL A 179 6.81 -14.07 17.15
C VAL A 179 6.69 -15.33 16.31
N VAL A 180 6.09 -16.38 16.88
CA VAL A 180 5.71 -17.60 16.18
C VAL A 180 4.19 -17.72 16.17
N VAL A 181 3.59 -17.62 14.99
CA VAL A 181 2.15 -17.82 14.84
C VAL A 181 1.87 -19.30 14.62
N SER A 182 1.14 -19.92 15.55
CA SER A 182 0.92 -21.36 15.57
C SER A 182 -0.56 -21.73 15.45
N ARG A 183 -0.84 -22.90 14.86
CA ARG A 183 -2.17 -23.52 14.86
C ARG A 183 -2.51 -24.21 16.19
N LEU A 184 -1.50 -24.61 16.94
CA LEU A 184 -1.63 -25.41 18.16
C LEU A 184 -1.21 -24.57 19.37
N GLY A 185 -2.05 -24.56 20.41
CA GLY A 185 -1.69 -23.97 21.70
C GLY A 185 -0.46 -24.62 22.30
N ALA A 186 0.27 -23.89 23.14
CA ALA A 186 1.48 -24.31 23.86
C ALA A 186 1.32 -25.58 24.76
N GLY A 187 0.16 -26.23 24.76
CA GLY A 187 -0.17 -27.42 25.56
C GLY A 187 -0.99 -28.49 24.84
N ALA A 188 -0.92 -28.60 23.50
CA ALA A 188 -1.58 -29.69 22.77
C ALA A 188 -1.06 -31.08 23.26
N PRO A 189 -1.93 -32.10 23.36
CA PRO A 189 -1.59 -33.36 24.03
C PRO A 189 -0.38 -34.05 23.37
N ARG A 190 0.62 -34.37 24.22
CA ARG A 190 1.80 -35.15 23.87
C ARG A 190 1.40 -36.52 23.35
N THR A 191 1.37 -36.72 22.03
CA THR A 191 1.53 -38.06 21.49
C THR A 191 2.97 -38.49 21.75
N SER A 192 3.19 -39.78 22.02
CA SER A 192 4.42 -40.33 22.65
C SER A 192 5.70 -40.25 21.79
N THR A 193 5.75 -39.39 20.78
CA THR A 193 6.89 -39.15 19.89
C THR A 193 7.33 -37.68 19.83
N SER A 194 6.67 -36.74 20.52
CA SER A 194 7.00 -35.30 20.47
C SER A 194 7.79 -34.80 21.69
N GLU A 195 9.08 -35.10 21.75
CA GLU A 195 10.04 -34.26 22.47
C GLU A 195 10.29 -33.01 21.61
N GLY A 196 9.51 -31.92 21.80
CA GLY A 196 9.69 -30.66 21.04
C GLY A 196 8.47 -29.76 20.88
N ALA A 197 7.26 -30.24 21.17
CA ALA A 197 6.01 -29.48 20.98
C ALA A 197 5.73 -28.37 22.04
N GLY A 198 6.71 -28.01 22.86
CA GLY A 198 6.56 -27.06 23.97
C GLY A 198 6.70 -25.59 23.57
N GLU A 199 6.66 -24.69 24.56
CA GLU A 199 7.02 -23.28 24.35
C GLU A 199 8.48 -23.15 23.91
N PRO A 200 8.79 -22.19 23.02
CA PRO A 200 10.17 -21.87 22.66
C PRO A 200 11.03 -21.61 23.90
N ALA A 201 12.23 -22.17 23.94
CA ALA A 201 13.19 -21.84 24.98
C ALA A 201 13.70 -20.40 24.82
N VAL A 202 14.27 -19.85 25.91
CA VAL A 202 14.99 -18.57 25.84
C VAL A 202 16.19 -18.73 24.92
N HIS A 203 16.26 -17.88 23.91
CA HIS A 203 17.35 -17.91 22.94
C HIS A 203 18.41 -16.87 23.28
N THR A 204 19.69 -17.29 23.26
CA THR A 204 20.85 -16.49 23.69
C THR A 204 21.09 -15.23 22.86
N VAL A 205 20.63 -15.20 21.62
CA VAL A 205 20.85 -14.06 20.70
C VAL A 205 19.88 -12.89 20.93
N ILE A 206 18.66 -13.17 21.39
CA ILE A 206 17.65 -12.13 21.65
C ILE A 206 17.30 -11.98 23.15
N ASP A 207 17.96 -12.77 24.01
CA ASP A 207 17.79 -12.83 25.47
C ASP A 207 16.33 -13.01 25.93
N ARG A 208 15.52 -13.67 25.11
CA ARG A 208 14.12 -14.01 25.40
C ARG A 208 13.66 -15.19 24.56
N ALA A 209 12.52 -15.77 24.93
CA ALA A 209 11.82 -16.74 24.10
C ALA A 209 10.97 -16.03 23.02
N PRO A 210 10.92 -16.55 21.78
CA PRO A 210 9.91 -16.13 20.80
C PRO A 210 8.50 -16.19 21.37
N LEU A 211 7.69 -15.16 21.14
CA LEU A 211 6.30 -15.14 21.60
C LEU A 211 5.46 -16.09 20.73
N VAL A 212 4.79 -17.06 21.32
CA VAL A 212 3.83 -17.91 20.61
C VAL A 212 2.46 -17.25 20.57
N VAL A 213 1.88 -17.12 19.38
CA VAL A 213 0.56 -16.56 19.14
C VAL A 213 -0.33 -17.60 18.44
N THR A 214 -1.40 -18.02 19.13
CA THR A 214 -2.34 -19.04 18.61
C THR A 214 -3.66 -18.44 18.11
N ASP A 215 -3.91 -17.19 18.47
CA ASP A 215 -5.12 -16.44 18.17
C ASP A 215 -4.80 -15.10 17.48
N PRO A 216 -4.13 -15.12 16.31
CA PRO A 216 -3.72 -13.89 15.64
C PRO A 216 -4.90 -13.05 15.08
N GLY A 217 -6.15 -13.46 15.31
CA GLY A 217 -7.34 -12.83 14.75
C GLY A 217 -7.68 -13.30 13.34
N LEU A 218 -8.28 -12.41 12.54
CA LEU A 218 -8.51 -12.65 11.12
C LEU A 218 -7.17 -12.58 10.37
N GLU A 219 -6.98 -13.47 9.38
CA GLU A 219 -5.79 -13.42 8.52
C GLU A 219 -5.74 -12.08 7.76
N PRO A 220 -4.56 -11.44 7.66
CA PRO A 220 -4.45 -10.16 6.99
C PRO A 220 -4.72 -10.28 5.49
N VAL A 221 -5.02 -9.13 4.91
CA VAL A 221 -5.05 -8.91 3.47
C VAL A 221 -3.75 -8.22 3.07
N ASP A 222 -3.08 -8.75 2.03
CA ASP A 222 -1.87 -8.14 1.46
C ASP A 222 -2.22 -6.85 0.73
N GLU A 223 -2.13 -5.73 1.43
CA GLU A 223 -2.49 -4.41 0.90
C GLU A 223 -1.62 -4.02 -0.30
N GLN A 224 -0.46 -4.63 -0.52
CA GLN A 224 0.37 -4.29 -1.68
C GLN A 224 -0.14 -4.93 -2.99
N VAL A 225 -1.04 -5.93 -2.88
CA VAL A 225 -1.71 -6.57 -4.02
C VAL A 225 -3.19 -6.19 -4.06
N VAL A 226 -3.88 -6.24 -2.92
CA VAL A 226 -5.30 -5.90 -2.77
C VAL A 226 -5.41 -4.45 -2.28
N ASN A 227 -5.63 -3.52 -3.20
CA ASN A 227 -5.67 -2.09 -2.92
C ASN A 227 -6.54 -1.32 -3.93
N PRO A 228 -6.76 -0.01 -3.71
CA PRO A 228 -7.61 0.80 -4.55
C PRO A 228 -7.07 1.11 -5.95
N ARG A 229 -5.85 0.68 -6.32
CA ARG A 229 -5.24 1.04 -7.63
C ARG A 229 -6.12 0.61 -8.79
N GLY A 230 -6.63 1.54 -9.57
CA GLY A 230 -7.55 1.28 -10.68
C GLY A 230 -9.03 1.23 -10.28
N TRP A 231 -9.37 1.80 -9.13
CA TRP A 231 -10.71 2.29 -8.81
C TRP A 231 -11.36 3.02 -9.99
N ARG A 232 -12.68 2.86 -10.16
CA ARG A 232 -13.47 3.49 -11.21
C ARG A 232 -14.54 4.40 -10.61
N LYS A 233 -14.61 5.64 -11.12
CA LYS A 233 -15.69 6.58 -10.79
C LYS A 233 -17.03 6.13 -11.37
N GLU A 234 -17.00 5.57 -12.58
CA GLU A 234 -18.15 5.03 -13.30
C GLU A 234 -18.28 3.50 -13.12
N TRP A 235 -19.48 2.99 -13.33
CA TRP A 235 -19.81 1.56 -13.24
C TRP A 235 -20.68 1.14 -14.43
N ASP A 236 -20.61 -0.14 -14.77
CA ASP A 236 -21.32 -0.76 -15.89
C ASP A 236 -22.46 -1.67 -15.39
N GLU A 237 -22.30 -2.24 -14.20
CA GLU A 237 -23.25 -3.16 -13.57
C GLU A 237 -23.91 -2.50 -12.33
N PRO A 238 -25.22 -2.72 -12.10
CA PRO A 238 -25.91 -2.17 -10.94
C PRO A 238 -25.48 -2.87 -9.64
N VAL A 239 -26.00 -2.37 -8.52
CA VAL A 239 -25.84 -3.03 -7.22
C VAL A 239 -26.34 -4.48 -7.29
N ARG A 240 -25.54 -5.41 -6.75
CA ARG A 240 -25.91 -6.83 -6.65
C ARG A 240 -25.43 -7.45 -5.34
N ARG A 241 -25.95 -8.62 -5.01
CA ARG A 241 -25.54 -9.36 -3.80
C ARG A 241 -24.16 -9.98 -3.98
N LEU A 242 -23.34 -9.98 -2.94
CA LEU A 242 -22.06 -10.70 -2.91
C LEU A 242 -22.31 -12.20 -3.09
N ALA A 243 -21.58 -12.83 -4.01
CA ALA A 243 -21.64 -14.27 -4.20
C ALA A 243 -21.03 -15.00 -2.98
N PRO A 244 -21.63 -16.09 -2.47
CA PRO A 244 -21.11 -16.83 -1.31
C PRO A 244 -19.68 -17.36 -1.50
N ASP A 245 -19.31 -17.67 -2.74
CA ASP A 245 -18.02 -18.21 -3.15
C ASP A 245 -17.11 -17.16 -3.79
N GLN A 246 -17.39 -15.86 -3.58
CA GLN A 246 -16.62 -14.76 -4.18
C GLN A 246 -15.12 -14.90 -3.86
N PRO A 247 -14.27 -15.13 -4.88
CA PRO A 247 -12.83 -15.18 -4.68
C PRO A 247 -12.27 -13.78 -4.45
N LEU A 248 -11.24 -13.70 -3.62
CA LEU A 248 -10.42 -12.50 -3.42
C LEU A 248 -9.13 -12.62 -4.23
N THR A 249 -9.25 -12.52 -5.56
CA THR A 249 -8.12 -12.52 -6.50
C THR A 249 -8.01 -11.20 -7.24
N GLU A 250 -6.84 -10.90 -7.81
CA GLU A 250 -6.66 -9.71 -8.65
C GLU A 250 -7.69 -9.60 -9.78
N ARG A 251 -7.94 -10.70 -10.51
CA ARG A 251 -8.95 -10.75 -11.58
C ARG A 251 -10.35 -10.49 -11.04
N ALA A 252 -10.73 -11.15 -9.95
CA ALA A 252 -12.06 -10.98 -9.36
C ALA A 252 -12.30 -9.55 -8.89
N ILE A 253 -11.29 -8.91 -8.28
CA ILE A 253 -11.34 -7.49 -7.90
C ILE A 253 -11.47 -6.61 -9.14
N ALA A 254 -10.70 -6.89 -10.20
CA ALA A 254 -10.78 -6.12 -11.44
C ALA A 254 -12.17 -6.17 -12.07
N ASP A 255 -12.78 -7.36 -12.11
CA ASP A 255 -14.14 -7.55 -12.62
C ASP A 255 -15.16 -6.78 -11.74
N LEU A 256 -15.01 -6.84 -10.41
CA LEU A 256 -15.91 -6.15 -9.47
C LEU A 256 -15.84 -4.62 -9.53
N ARG A 257 -14.80 -4.02 -10.11
CA ARG A 257 -14.71 -2.56 -10.27
C ARG A 257 -15.71 -1.99 -11.26
N ALA A 258 -16.26 -2.83 -12.14
CA ALA A 258 -17.36 -2.46 -13.02
C ALA A 258 -18.71 -2.43 -12.29
N VAL A 259 -18.79 -2.90 -11.04
CA VAL A 259 -20.03 -2.97 -10.27
C VAL A 259 -20.24 -1.69 -9.44
N GLN A 260 -21.47 -1.19 -9.44
CA GLN A 260 -21.88 -0.02 -8.66
C GLN A 260 -21.64 -0.22 -7.17
N GLY A 261 -21.98 -1.39 -6.64
CA GLY A 261 -21.69 -1.81 -5.28
C GLY A 261 -22.20 -3.22 -5.00
N LEU A 262 -21.82 -3.75 -3.84
CA LEU A 262 -22.22 -5.08 -3.40
C LEU A 262 -23.01 -5.01 -2.09
N ASP A 263 -24.16 -5.68 -2.05
CA ASP A 263 -24.88 -5.94 -0.80
C ASP A 263 -24.31 -7.20 -0.14
N VAL A 264 -23.93 -7.08 1.13
CA VAL A 264 -23.24 -8.10 1.90
C VAL A 264 -24.01 -8.40 3.19
N ASP A 265 -24.20 -9.68 3.50
CA ASP A 265 -24.64 -10.11 4.82
C ASP A 265 -23.42 -10.59 5.61
N LEU A 266 -23.01 -9.82 6.63
CA LEU A 266 -21.83 -10.12 7.44
C LEU A 266 -21.96 -11.42 8.24
N GLY A 267 -23.18 -11.90 8.47
CA GLY A 267 -23.43 -13.17 9.15
C GLY A 267 -23.09 -14.40 8.30
N THR A 268 -23.02 -14.25 6.98
CA THR A 268 -22.79 -15.36 6.03
C THR A 268 -21.56 -15.17 5.14
N ALA A 269 -21.17 -13.93 4.86
CA ALA A 269 -20.00 -13.64 4.03
C ALA A 269 -18.69 -14.01 4.73
N ASP A 270 -17.69 -14.45 3.96
CA ASP A 270 -16.34 -14.64 4.49
C ASP A 270 -15.74 -13.28 4.90
N PRO A 271 -15.38 -13.09 6.19
CA PRO A 271 -14.94 -11.79 6.68
C PRO A 271 -13.63 -11.33 6.02
N ARG A 272 -12.75 -12.24 5.59
CA ARG A 272 -11.52 -11.84 4.91
C ARG A 272 -11.81 -11.33 3.51
N THR A 273 -12.72 -11.95 2.77
CA THR A 273 -13.21 -11.43 1.49
C THR A 273 -13.86 -10.06 1.66
N VAL A 274 -14.70 -9.86 2.68
CA VAL A 274 -15.30 -8.54 2.96
C VAL A 274 -14.23 -7.48 3.23
N ALA A 275 -13.28 -7.76 4.12
CA ALA A 275 -12.18 -6.85 4.42
C ALA A 275 -11.32 -6.55 3.17
N GLY A 276 -11.03 -7.57 2.35
CA GLY A 276 -10.24 -7.41 1.13
C GLY A 276 -10.96 -6.61 0.04
N LEU A 277 -12.25 -6.84 -0.17
CA LEU A 277 -13.04 -6.06 -1.14
C LEU A 277 -13.18 -4.59 -0.70
N ALA A 278 -13.41 -4.35 0.60
CA ALA A 278 -13.39 -3.00 1.15
C ALA A 278 -12.01 -2.34 0.94
N MET A 279 -10.91 -3.04 1.25
CA MET A 279 -9.54 -2.56 1.04
C MET A 279 -9.23 -2.25 -0.43
N ALA A 280 -9.77 -3.04 -1.36
CA ALA A 280 -9.67 -2.82 -2.80
C ALA A 280 -10.52 -1.63 -3.30
N GLY A 281 -11.29 -0.99 -2.42
CA GLY A 281 -12.18 0.12 -2.73
C GLY A 281 -13.50 -0.30 -3.36
N VAL A 282 -13.85 -1.59 -3.41
CA VAL A 282 -15.16 -2.01 -3.92
C VAL A 282 -16.26 -1.50 -2.98
N PRO A 283 -17.32 -0.80 -3.46
CA PRO A 283 -18.33 -0.25 -2.56
C PRO A 283 -19.18 -1.37 -1.99
N LEU A 284 -19.18 -1.51 -0.66
CA LEU A 284 -19.92 -2.55 0.04
C LEU A 284 -20.96 -1.93 0.95
N ARG A 285 -22.20 -2.38 0.87
CA ARG A 285 -23.25 -2.09 1.85
C ARG A 285 -23.51 -3.35 2.64
N ALA A 286 -23.34 -3.30 3.95
CA ALA A 286 -23.44 -4.51 4.76
C ALA A 286 -24.59 -4.44 5.77
N THR A 287 -25.21 -5.60 6.00
CA THR A 287 -26.13 -5.85 7.11
C THR A 287 -25.58 -6.95 8.02
N GLY A 288 -26.12 -7.06 9.23
CA GLY A 288 -25.65 -8.02 10.21
C GLY A 288 -24.33 -7.61 10.87
N THR A 289 -23.67 -8.56 11.53
CA THR A 289 -22.37 -8.35 12.20
C THR A 289 -21.50 -9.58 12.02
N ASN A 290 -20.19 -9.39 12.09
CA ASN A 290 -19.23 -10.48 12.15
C ASN A 290 -18.15 -10.15 13.20
N PRO A 291 -17.99 -10.94 14.28
CA PRO A 291 -17.06 -10.62 15.35
C PRO A 291 -15.58 -10.68 14.93
N ARG A 292 -15.27 -11.22 13.74
CA ARG A 292 -13.90 -11.22 13.19
C ARG A 292 -13.55 -9.93 12.46
N LEU A 293 -14.53 -9.06 12.18
CA LEU A 293 -14.32 -7.74 11.62
C LEU A 293 -14.23 -6.71 12.74
N SER A 294 -13.26 -5.80 12.64
CA SER A 294 -13.16 -4.65 13.56
C SER A 294 -14.43 -3.81 13.56
N ASP A 295 -14.77 -3.23 14.72
CA ASP A 295 -15.91 -2.32 14.88
C ASP A 295 -15.87 -1.14 13.90
N ALA A 296 -14.69 -0.58 13.64
CA ALA A 296 -14.50 0.53 12.70
C ALA A 296 -14.96 0.17 11.28
N LEU A 297 -14.55 -1.01 10.77
CA LEU A 297 -14.97 -1.49 9.46
C LEU A 297 -16.46 -1.85 9.45
N THR A 298 -16.98 -2.54 10.47
CA THR A 298 -18.40 -2.88 10.57
C THR A 298 -19.28 -1.62 10.57
N ALA A 299 -18.89 -0.59 11.32
CA ALA A 299 -19.58 0.69 11.36
C ALA A 299 -19.51 1.43 10.01
N ALA A 300 -18.36 1.42 9.33
CA ALA A 300 -18.22 2.02 8.01
C ALA A 300 -19.10 1.32 6.96
N LEU A 301 -19.15 -0.01 6.97
CA LEU A 301 -19.94 -0.81 6.03
C LEU A 301 -21.47 -0.68 6.25
N GLY A 302 -21.89 -0.43 7.49
CA GLY A 302 -23.31 -0.27 7.86
C GLY A 302 -23.90 1.11 7.58
N ARG A 303 -23.11 2.06 7.04
CA ARG A 303 -23.62 3.40 6.69
C ARG A 303 -24.63 3.33 5.54
N THR A 304 -25.75 4.01 5.69
CA THR A 304 -26.68 4.25 4.58
C THR A 304 -26.02 5.20 3.58
N VAL A 305 -25.91 4.78 2.32
CA VAL A 305 -25.30 5.53 1.23
C VAL A 305 -26.17 5.42 -0.01
N ASP A 306 -26.30 6.55 -0.72
CA ASP A 306 -26.82 6.60 -2.08
C ASP A 306 -25.69 6.22 -3.05
N LEU A 307 -25.76 5.01 -3.61
CA LEU A 307 -24.76 4.53 -4.57
C LEU A 307 -25.03 5.05 -6.00
N ASP A 308 -26.17 5.70 -6.26
CA ASP A 308 -26.47 6.34 -7.53
C ASP A 308 -25.79 7.71 -7.66
N ASP A 309 -25.40 8.35 -6.54
CA ASP A 309 -24.53 9.53 -6.55
C ASP A 309 -23.04 9.12 -6.60
N PRO A 310 -22.30 9.42 -7.70
CA PRO A 310 -20.89 9.06 -7.81
C PRO A 310 -20.00 9.65 -6.71
N LEU A 311 -20.35 10.83 -6.17
CA LEU A 311 -19.62 11.42 -5.04
C LEU A 311 -19.82 10.59 -3.78
N ALA A 312 -21.08 10.36 -3.37
CA ALA A 312 -21.39 9.57 -2.19
C ALA A 312 -20.83 8.14 -2.27
N ARG A 313 -20.86 7.51 -3.45
CA ARG A 313 -20.23 6.20 -3.72
C ARG A 313 -18.72 6.22 -3.47
N GLU A 314 -18.01 7.23 -3.98
CA GLU A 314 -16.56 7.37 -3.75
C GLU A 314 -16.24 7.63 -2.27
N GLN A 315 -16.97 8.52 -1.60
CA GLN A 315 -16.80 8.80 -0.17
C GLN A 315 -17.00 7.56 0.70
N HIS A 316 -17.98 6.73 0.34
CA HIS A 316 -18.22 5.46 1.01
C HIS A 316 -17.10 4.43 0.77
N SER A 317 -16.61 4.33 -0.47
CA SER A 317 -15.42 3.52 -0.79
C SER A 317 -14.21 3.98 0.04
N VAL A 318 -13.96 5.29 0.12
CA VAL A 318 -12.84 5.85 0.89
C VAL A 318 -12.97 5.58 2.39
N THR A 319 -14.19 5.69 2.94
CA THR A 319 -14.44 5.40 4.36
C THR A 319 -14.19 3.92 4.67
N THR A 320 -14.78 3.01 3.90
CA THR A 320 -14.69 1.56 4.16
C THR A 320 -13.28 1.03 3.93
N ARG A 321 -12.60 1.47 2.86
CA ARG A 321 -11.21 1.04 2.59
C ARG A 321 -10.22 1.56 3.63
N ARG A 322 -10.42 2.78 4.16
CA ARG A 322 -9.57 3.30 5.24
C ARG A 322 -9.68 2.43 6.47
N ALA A 323 -10.90 2.11 6.90
CA ALA A 323 -11.13 1.21 8.00
C ALA A 323 -10.50 -0.18 7.76
N ALA A 324 -10.66 -0.75 6.56
CA ALA A 324 -10.05 -2.04 6.22
C ALA A 324 -8.51 -2.01 6.21
N LEU A 325 -7.89 -0.95 5.66
CA LEU A 325 -6.44 -0.76 5.68
C LEU A 325 -5.90 -0.60 7.10
N ASP A 326 -6.63 0.08 7.97
CA ASP A 326 -6.19 0.37 9.34
C ASP A 326 -6.32 -0.84 10.28
N THR A 327 -7.20 -1.79 9.97
CA THR A 327 -7.51 -2.91 10.89
C THR A 327 -7.23 -4.30 10.33
N HIS A 328 -7.17 -4.51 9.01
CA HIS A 328 -7.03 -5.83 8.37
C HIS A 328 -5.87 -5.94 7.37
N SER A 329 -5.04 -4.90 7.22
CA SER A 329 -3.82 -4.96 6.41
C SER A 329 -2.72 -5.78 7.10
N THR A 330 -1.69 -6.16 6.33
CA THR A 330 -0.48 -6.78 6.90
C THR A 330 0.21 -5.83 7.88
N LEU A 331 0.12 -4.52 7.67
CA LEU A 331 0.64 -3.52 8.58
C LEU A 331 -0.08 -3.51 9.93
N ALA A 332 -1.41 -3.46 9.91
CA ALA A 332 -2.24 -3.48 11.11
C ALA A 332 -1.98 -4.77 11.92
N TRP A 333 -1.88 -5.89 11.22
CA TRP A 333 -1.61 -7.19 11.81
C TRP A 333 -0.21 -7.28 12.45
N ARG A 334 0.83 -6.80 11.75
CA ARG A 334 2.20 -6.69 12.31
C ARG A 334 2.24 -5.79 13.53
N ARG A 335 1.54 -4.65 13.51
CA ARG A 335 1.45 -3.74 14.66
C ARG A 335 0.88 -4.46 15.88
N GLY A 336 -0.21 -5.21 15.72
CA GLY A 336 -0.82 -5.99 16.79
C GLY A 336 0.12 -7.06 17.34
N LEU A 337 0.82 -7.80 16.48
CA LEU A 337 1.80 -8.80 16.91
C LEU A 337 2.99 -8.18 17.65
N ALA A 338 3.53 -7.08 17.13
CA ALA A 338 4.66 -6.39 17.75
C ALA A 338 4.30 -5.86 19.14
N GLN A 339 3.09 -5.30 19.29
CA GLN A 339 2.57 -4.84 20.57
C GLN A 339 2.47 -6.00 21.58
N ARG A 340 1.96 -7.16 21.17
CA ARG A 340 1.89 -8.36 22.02
C ARG A 340 3.28 -8.86 22.42
N ALA A 341 4.24 -8.80 21.52
CA ALA A 341 5.62 -9.25 21.74
C ALA A 341 6.48 -8.24 22.51
N GLY A 342 6.00 -7.00 22.70
CA GLY A 342 6.77 -5.93 23.32
C GLY A 342 8.01 -5.53 22.50
N VAL A 343 7.98 -5.68 21.17
CA VAL A 343 9.11 -5.37 20.29
C VAL A 343 8.89 -4.07 19.55
N ARG A 344 9.99 -3.35 19.28
CA ARG A 344 9.94 -2.13 18.48
C ARG A 344 9.44 -2.45 17.07
N PHE A 345 8.40 -1.74 16.64
CA PHE A 345 7.87 -1.84 15.29
C PHE A 345 7.65 -0.45 14.69
N VAL A 346 8.29 -0.18 13.56
CA VAL A 346 8.11 1.06 12.79
C VAL A 346 7.06 0.79 11.72
N ALA A 347 5.84 1.26 11.94
CA ALA A 347 4.71 0.99 11.07
C ALA A 347 4.65 1.91 9.84
N GLN A 348 4.96 3.19 10.05
CA GLN A 348 4.93 4.23 9.03
C GLN A 348 6.16 5.14 9.23
N PRO A 349 6.67 5.77 8.15
CA PRO A 349 7.72 6.78 8.28
C PRO A 349 7.21 8.01 9.04
N ARG A 350 8.11 8.71 9.73
CA ARG A 350 7.82 10.04 10.29
C ARG A 350 7.76 11.07 9.16
N VAL A 351 6.83 12.02 9.26
CA VAL A 351 6.60 13.04 8.22
C VAL A 351 7.06 14.41 8.71
N SER A 352 7.86 15.12 7.91
CA SER A 352 8.06 16.57 8.11
C SER A 352 7.17 17.34 7.15
N VAL A 353 6.24 18.12 7.69
CA VAL A 353 5.42 19.05 6.94
C VAL A 353 6.23 20.31 6.67
N LEU A 354 6.44 20.61 5.40
CA LEU A 354 7.07 21.83 4.92
C LEU A 354 5.98 22.85 4.62
N LEU A 355 5.83 23.81 5.54
CA LEU A 355 4.86 24.90 5.42
C LEU A 355 5.63 26.20 5.17
N ALA A 356 5.52 26.75 3.97
CA ALA A 356 6.15 28.03 3.62
C ALA A 356 5.08 29.10 3.45
N THR A 357 5.25 30.26 4.09
CA THR A 357 4.24 31.31 4.05
C THR A 357 4.84 32.72 4.11
N MET A 358 4.38 33.57 3.19
CA MET A 358 4.60 35.02 3.19
C MET A 358 3.41 35.79 3.77
N ARG A 359 2.41 35.08 4.32
CA ARG A 359 1.11 35.60 4.76
C ARG A 359 0.93 35.32 6.25
N PRO A 360 1.41 36.20 7.15
CA PRO A 360 1.30 35.98 8.61
C PRO A 360 -0.12 35.64 9.08
N HIS A 361 -1.14 36.25 8.45
CA HIS A 361 -2.56 36.04 8.78
C HIS A 361 -3.09 34.65 8.39
N GLN A 362 -2.40 33.90 7.51
CA GLN A 362 -2.78 32.53 7.13
C GLN A 362 -2.16 31.46 8.04
N MET A 363 -1.18 31.82 8.87
CA MET A 363 -0.48 30.87 9.74
C MET A 363 -1.45 30.09 10.62
N ASP A 364 -2.37 30.78 11.31
CA ASP A 364 -3.32 30.14 12.23
C ASP A 364 -4.29 29.20 11.51
N PHE A 365 -4.66 29.51 10.27
CA PHE A 365 -5.48 28.63 9.45
C PHE A 365 -4.70 27.38 9.04
N ALA A 366 -3.51 27.54 8.48
CA ALA A 366 -2.67 26.43 8.03
C ALA A 366 -2.30 25.47 9.17
N LEU A 367 -1.91 26.01 10.33
CA LEU A 367 -1.57 25.22 11.51
C LEU A 367 -2.77 24.42 12.04
N ARG A 368 -4.00 24.96 11.95
CA ARG A 368 -5.21 24.19 12.30
C ARG A 368 -5.47 23.03 11.35
N GLN A 369 -5.17 23.17 10.05
CA GLN A 369 -5.28 22.05 9.10
C GLN A 369 -4.29 20.92 9.45
N ILE A 370 -3.07 21.28 9.89
CA ILE A 370 -2.03 20.33 10.28
C ILE A 370 -2.31 19.70 11.65
N ALA A 371 -2.73 20.48 12.64
CA ALA A 371 -3.01 20.00 14.00
C ALA A 371 -4.14 18.96 14.07
N ARG A 372 -5.03 18.92 13.06
CA ARG A 372 -6.13 17.95 12.98
C ARG A 372 -5.74 16.61 12.36
N GLN A 373 -4.53 16.47 11.84
CA GLN A 373 -4.09 15.23 11.19
C GLN A 373 -4.06 14.07 12.20
N ARG A 374 -4.58 12.91 11.79
CA ARG A 374 -4.79 11.75 12.67
C ARG A 374 -3.82 10.61 12.35
N ASP A 375 -3.44 9.88 13.39
CA ASP A 375 -2.66 8.63 13.31
C ASP A 375 -1.32 8.78 12.57
N VAL A 376 -0.65 9.92 12.72
CA VAL A 376 0.61 10.26 12.07
C VAL A 376 1.60 10.91 13.04
N GLU A 377 2.89 10.57 12.90
CA GLU A 377 3.99 11.22 13.60
C GLU A 377 4.53 12.37 12.75
N LEU A 378 4.41 13.61 13.24
CA LEU A 378 4.70 14.82 12.49
C LEU A 378 5.77 15.69 13.13
N GLN A 379 6.61 16.27 12.28
CA GLN A 379 7.35 17.52 12.52
C GLN A 379 6.76 18.60 11.60
N VAL A 380 6.63 19.83 12.08
CA VAL A 380 6.28 20.99 11.24
C VAL A 380 7.50 21.89 11.10
N VAL A 381 7.92 22.10 9.86
CA VAL A 381 8.96 23.07 9.52
C VAL A 381 8.30 24.27 8.86
N LEU A 382 8.21 25.37 9.59
CA LEU A 382 7.59 26.62 9.15
C LEU A 382 8.65 27.55 8.56
N GLY A 383 8.64 27.72 7.24
CA GLY A 383 9.41 28.72 6.53
C GLY A 383 8.65 30.04 6.44
N THR A 384 8.98 31.03 7.27
CA THR A 384 8.39 32.38 7.18
C THR A 384 9.16 33.23 6.17
N HIS A 385 8.44 33.97 5.33
CA HIS A 385 9.03 34.77 4.24
C HIS A 385 8.67 36.26 4.41
N GLY A 386 9.67 37.07 4.76
CA GLY A 386 9.50 38.50 5.02
C GLY A 386 8.92 38.85 6.40
N TRP A 387 8.83 37.88 7.31
CA TRP A 387 8.34 38.07 8.68
C TRP A 387 8.92 36.98 9.61
N THR A 388 8.74 37.18 10.92
CA THR A 388 9.25 36.28 11.97
C THR A 388 8.14 35.93 12.96
N VAL A 389 8.23 34.76 13.57
CA VAL A 389 7.35 34.31 14.65
C VAL A 389 8.16 33.51 15.66
N ASP A 390 7.73 33.54 16.92
CA ASP A 390 8.32 32.71 17.96
C ASP A 390 7.96 31.23 17.72
N GLU A 391 8.95 30.35 17.86
CA GLU A 391 8.74 28.91 17.71
C GLU A 391 7.81 28.34 18.78
N ASP A 392 7.84 28.86 20.01
CA ASP A 392 6.94 28.46 21.09
C ASP A 392 5.48 28.85 20.78
N GLU A 393 5.30 29.99 20.09
CA GLU A 393 3.98 30.44 19.65
C GLU A 393 3.38 29.47 18.61
N VAL A 394 4.20 28.98 17.67
CA VAL A 394 3.79 27.98 16.67
C VAL A 394 3.52 26.63 17.33
N ARG A 395 4.40 26.20 18.23
CA ARG A 395 4.28 24.94 18.99
C ARG A 395 2.99 24.88 19.79
N ALA A 396 2.58 25.98 20.42
CA ALA A 396 1.34 26.07 21.18
C ALA A 396 0.08 25.77 20.34
N ARG A 397 0.12 25.99 19.02
CA ARG A 397 -1.02 25.74 18.09
C ARG A 397 -1.06 24.32 17.55
N LEU A 398 0.04 23.57 17.66
CA LEU A 398 0.21 22.25 17.07
C LEU A 398 0.10 21.10 18.08
N GLY A 399 -0.40 21.34 19.29
CA GLY A 399 -0.79 20.27 20.21
C GLY A 399 0.34 19.30 20.61
N GLY A 400 1.60 19.75 20.59
CA GLY A 400 2.75 18.94 20.98
C GLY A 400 3.54 18.29 19.84
N HIS A 401 3.24 18.60 18.57
CA HIS A 401 4.13 18.24 17.46
C HIS A 401 5.46 18.97 17.54
N ASP A 402 6.52 18.35 17.00
CA ASP A 402 7.82 19.00 16.87
C ASP A 402 7.74 20.15 15.87
N VAL A 403 8.37 21.28 16.20
CA VAL A 403 8.33 22.51 15.40
C VAL A 403 9.73 23.01 15.18
N VAL A 404 10.00 23.46 13.96
CA VAL A 404 11.19 24.25 13.60
C VAL A 404 10.73 25.46 12.80
N VAL A 405 11.11 26.67 13.22
CA VAL A 405 10.84 27.90 12.46
C VAL A 405 12.09 28.37 11.72
N ARG A 406 11.93 28.72 10.45
CA ARG A 406 12.99 29.19 9.55
C ARG A 406 12.61 30.54 8.93
N PRO A 407 13.12 31.67 9.44
CA PRO A 407 12.84 32.98 8.88
C PRO A 407 13.69 33.27 7.64
N HIS A 408 13.07 33.90 6.65
CA HIS A 408 13.70 34.29 5.38
C HIS A 408 13.35 35.74 5.01
N ASP A 409 14.23 36.36 4.23
CA ASP A 409 14.03 37.71 3.72
C ASP A 409 12.93 37.79 2.65
N THR A 410 12.34 38.97 2.45
CA THR A 410 11.25 39.21 1.48
C THR A 410 11.66 39.00 0.01
N ASP A 411 12.95 38.96 -0.31
CA ASP A 411 13.46 38.70 -1.66
C ASP A 411 13.86 37.23 -1.91
N ALA A 412 13.74 36.38 -0.89
CA ALA A 412 13.99 34.94 -1.02
C ALA A 412 13.07 34.31 -2.07
N PHE A 413 13.56 33.30 -2.79
CA PHE A 413 12.74 32.56 -3.74
C PHE A 413 11.92 31.52 -2.98
N PHE A 414 10.68 31.26 -3.43
CA PHE A 414 9.83 30.24 -2.81
C PHE A 414 10.51 28.85 -2.76
N GLY A 415 11.24 28.48 -3.82
CA GLY A 415 12.04 27.26 -3.84
C GLY A 415 13.15 27.25 -2.78
N ASP A 416 13.82 28.39 -2.55
CA ASP A 416 14.89 28.48 -1.54
C ASP A 416 14.32 28.31 -0.11
N VAL A 417 13.12 28.84 0.16
CA VAL A 417 12.43 28.66 1.46
C VAL A 417 12.07 27.20 1.71
N LEU A 418 11.52 26.52 0.69
CA LEU A 418 11.16 25.09 0.79
C LEU A 418 12.41 24.21 0.93
N ASP A 419 13.52 24.57 0.28
CA ASP A 419 14.78 23.82 0.35
C ASP A 419 15.48 23.97 1.70
N ASP A 420 15.48 25.17 2.28
CA ASP A 420 15.95 25.39 3.65
C ASP A 420 15.11 24.60 4.68
N ALA A 421 13.79 24.63 4.52
CA ALA A 421 12.87 23.84 5.35
C ALA A 421 13.14 22.32 5.21
N ALA A 422 13.34 21.83 3.98
CA ALA A 422 13.68 20.43 3.73
C ALA A 422 15.06 20.02 4.28
N THR A 423 15.98 20.97 4.41
CA THR A 423 17.34 20.72 4.94
C THR A 423 17.32 20.42 6.43
N VAL A 424 16.48 21.12 7.20
CA VAL A 424 16.35 20.95 8.66
C VAL A 424 15.31 19.91 9.07
N ALA A 425 14.52 19.42 8.11
CA ALA A 425 13.53 18.38 8.34
C ALA A 425 14.17 17.06 8.80
N ASP A 426 13.56 16.42 9.80
CA ASP A 426 14.04 15.18 10.41
C ASP A 426 13.23 13.92 10.03
N GLY A 427 12.08 14.09 9.37
CA GLY A 427 11.23 13.00 8.90
C GLY A 427 11.85 12.19 7.76
N ASP A 428 11.42 10.94 7.61
CA ASP A 428 11.84 10.07 6.50
C ASP A 428 11.18 10.50 5.19
N VAL A 429 9.98 11.07 5.29
CA VAL A 429 9.22 11.63 4.17
C VAL A 429 8.87 13.09 4.45
N LEU A 430 8.81 13.88 3.38
CA LEU A 430 8.52 15.31 3.41
C LEU A 430 7.18 15.55 2.74
N LEU A 431 6.32 16.37 3.34
CA LEU A 431 5.05 16.79 2.75
C LEU A 431 5.03 18.31 2.59
N LYS A 432 4.93 18.78 1.36
CA LYS A 432 4.64 20.20 1.09
C LYS A 432 3.16 20.48 1.35
N VAL A 433 2.87 21.50 2.15
CA VAL A 433 1.52 22.01 2.44
C VAL A 433 1.46 23.49 2.06
N ASP A 434 0.39 23.89 1.38
CA ASP A 434 0.11 25.29 1.06
C ASP A 434 -0.68 25.93 2.21
N ASP A 435 -0.39 27.19 2.55
CA ASP A 435 -0.90 27.87 3.75
C ASP A 435 -2.36 28.33 3.65
N ASP A 436 -3.01 28.17 2.50
CA ASP A 436 -4.38 28.65 2.24
C ASP A 436 -5.35 27.57 1.73
N ASP A 437 -4.90 26.31 1.66
CA ASP A 437 -5.72 25.18 1.25
C ASP A 437 -6.33 24.42 2.44
N TRP A 438 -7.43 23.70 2.19
CA TRP A 438 -8.06 22.86 3.21
C TRP A 438 -7.64 21.40 3.08
N TYR A 439 -7.39 20.75 4.22
CA TYR A 439 -6.95 19.37 4.30
C TYR A 439 -7.86 18.57 5.23
N SER A 440 -8.28 17.39 4.78
CA SER A 440 -8.96 16.43 5.63
C SER A 440 -8.06 16.01 6.81
N PRO A 441 -8.61 15.72 8.01
CA PRO A 441 -7.88 15.07 9.10
C PRO A 441 -7.17 13.76 8.74
N TYR A 442 -7.54 13.15 7.61
CA TYR A 442 -6.95 11.90 7.12
C TYR A 442 -5.96 12.11 5.96
N ALA A 443 -5.71 13.35 5.53
CA ALA A 443 -4.98 13.62 4.30
C ALA A 443 -3.56 13.03 4.31
N ILE A 444 -2.80 13.24 5.39
CA ILE A 444 -1.44 12.68 5.51
C ILE A 444 -1.49 11.15 5.61
N GLY A 445 -2.43 10.61 6.39
CA GLY A 445 -2.61 9.16 6.54
C GLY A 445 -2.95 8.47 5.21
N ASP A 446 -3.79 9.08 4.38
CA ASP A 446 -4.15 8.53 3.07
C ASP A 446 -2.96 8.55 2.09
N LEU A 447 -2.12 9.59 2.14
CA LEU A 447 -0.86 9.64 1.39
C LEU A 447 0.11 8.55 1.87
N LEU A 448 0.27 8.35 3.17
CA LEU A 448 1.12 7.28 3.73
C LEU A 448 0.64 5.88 3.33
N ARG A 449 -0.68 5.63 3.39
CA ARG A 449 -1.29 4.38 2.90
C ARG A 449 -0.97 4.19 1.42
N ALA A 450 -1.15 5.22 0.59
CA ALA A 450 -0.84 5.18 -0.83
C ALA A 450 0.63 4.89 -1.11
N ARG A 451 1.55 5.57 -0.43
CA ARG A 451 2.98 5.31 -0.54
C ARG A 451 3.29 3.85 -0.22
N ARG A 452 2.67 3.30 0.83
CA ARG A 452 2.88 1.91 1.25
C ARG A 452 2.40 0.89 0.22
N TYR A 453 1.16 0.95 -0.25
CA TYR A 453 0.62 -0.07 -1.15
C TYR A 453 1.10 0.07 -2.60
N THR A 454 1.54 1.27 -3.03
CA THR A 454 2.07 1.50 -4.37
C THR A 454 3.58 1.41 -4.46
N GLY A 455 4.28 1.70 -3.36
CA GLY A 455 5.72 1.94 -3.36
C GLY A 455 6.14 3.13 -4.23
N ALA A 456 5.21 4.04 -4.51
CA ALA A 456 5.50 5.24 -5.26
C ALA A 456 6.47 6.14 -4.50
N ASP A 457 7.35 6.77 -5.26
CA ASP A 457 8.43 7.62 -4.78
C ASP A 457 7.90 9.02 -4.40
N VAL A 458 6.83 9.45 -5.08
CA VAL A 458 6.02 10.63 -4.76
C VAL A 458 4.55 10.23 -4.76
N VAL A 459 3.82 10.68 -3.76
CA VAL A 459 2.36 10.58 -3.70
C VAL A 459 1.73 11.95 -3.52
N GLY A 460 0.53 12.15 -4.03
CA GLY A 460 -0.22 13.39 -3.84
C GLY A 460 -1.67 13.26 -4.30
N MET A 461 -2.47 14.27 -3.98
CA MET A 461 -3.89 14.33 -4.36
C MET A 461 -4.07 15.12 -5.66
N PRO A 462 -5.12 14.86 -6.45
CA PRO A 462 -5.52 15.76 -7.53
C PRO A 462 -6.07 17.07 -6.95
N SER A 463 -5.96 18.16 -7.72
CA SER A 463 -6.78 19.36 -7.53
C SER A 463 -8.21 19.09 -8.05
N GLU A 464 -8.88 18.12 -7.44
CA GLU A 464 -10.22 17.66 -7.81
C GLU A 464 -11.28 18.64 -7.31
N PHE A 465 -11.19 19.05 -6.05
CA PHE A 465 -12.03 20.11 -5.50
C PHE A 465 -11.28 21.44 -5.51
N VAL A 466 -11.90 22.46 -6.09
CA VAL A 466 -11.34 23.81 -6.18
C VAL A 466 -12.40 24.81 -5.73
N PHE A 467 -12.11 25.60 -4.71
CA PHE A 467 -12.94 26.73 -4.32
C PHE A 467 -12.44 28.00 -5.03
N LEU A 468 -13.28 28.53 -5.92
CA LEU A 468 -13.03 29.74 -6.70
C LEU A 468 -13.65 30.92 -5.96
N GLU A 469 -12.87 31.59 -5.12
CA GLU A 469 -13.36 32.57 -4.15
C GLU A 469 -14.01 33.79 -4.81
N GLU A 470 -13.41 34.32 -5.89
CA GLU A 470 -13.98 35.44 -6.63
C GLU A 470 -15.35 35.14 -7.23
N LEU A 471 -15.58 33.89 -7.62
CA LEU A 471 -16.83 33.44 -8.20
C LEU A 471 -17.81 32.94 -7.12
N GLY A 472 -17.32 32.71 -5.90
CA GLY A 472 -18.09 32.12 -4.82
C GLY A 472 -18.64 30.74 -5.18
N VAL A 473 -17.86 29.90 -5.85
CA VAL A 473 -18.27 28.53 -6.23
C VAL A 473 -17.23 27.49 -5.87
N THR A 474 -17.68 26.26 -5.64
CA THR A 474 -16.81 25.08 -5.55
C THR A 474 -16.99 24.22 -6.79
N ALA A 475 -15.90 23.93 -7.48
CA ALA A 475 -15.87 23.04 -8.64
C ALA A 475 -15.26 21.68 -8.26
N ARG A 476 -15.95 20.58 -8.59
CA ARG A 476 -15.38 19.23 -8.63
C ARG A 476 -15.01 18.88 -10.07
N ARG A 477 -13.77 18.42 -10.27
CA ARG A 477 -13.20 18.12 -11.58
C ARG A 477 -13.08 16.61 -11.79
N ASN A 478 -13.24 16.17 -13.04
CA ASN A 478 -13.24 14.75 -13.43
C ASN A 478 -11.83 14.11 -13.49
N HIS A 479 -10.90 14.54 -12.64
CA HIS A 479 -9.54 13.98 -12.63
C HIS A 479 -9.57 12.47 -12.33
N PRO A 480 -8.78 11.66 -13.05
CA PRO A 480 -8.63 10.26 -12.70
C PRO A 480 -7.96 10.10 -11.32
N THR A 481 -8.43 9.16 -10.50
CA THR A 481 -7.91 8.91 -9.15
C THR A 481 -7.33 7.51 -9.04
N GLU A 482 -6.50 7.28 -8.02
CA GLU A 482 -5.89 5.98 -7.70
C GLU A 482 -5.02 5.40 -8.84
N ILE A 483 -4.26 6.26 -9.52
CA ILE A 483 -3.41 5.90 -10.67
C ILE A 483 -1.99 6.44 -10.55
N HIS A 484 -1.03 5.76 -11.19
CA HIS A 484 0.25 6.38 -11.49
C HIS A 484 0.05 7.51 -12.50
N ASN A 485 0.49 8.71 -12.15
CA ASN A 485 0.31 9.90 -12.97
C ASN A 485 1.50 10.85 -12.75
N ARG A 486 1.84 11.62 -13.77
CA ARG A 486 2.96 12.56 -13.77
C ARG A 486 2.69 13.84 -12.97
N PHE A 487 1.44 14.04 -12.55
CA PHE A 487 0.99 15.26 -11.89
C PHE A 487 0.16 14.99 -10.63
N VAL A 488 0.47 15.73 -9.57
CA VAL A 488 -0.31 15.86 -8.33
C VAL A 488 -0.38 17.34 -7.95
N ALA A 489 -1.33 17.72 -7.09
CA ALA A 489 -1.46 19.10 -6.64
C ALA A 489 -0.27 19.51 -5.76
N GLY A 490 0.24 20.72 -5.99
CA GLY A 490 1.45 21.25 -5.35
C GLY A 490 1.42 21.22 -3.82
N GLY A 491 0.30 21.60 -3.21
CA GLY A 491 0.10 21.57 -1.76
C GLY A 491 -0.08 20.16 -1.18
N THR A 492 0.15 19.09 -1.95
CA THR A 492 -0.07 17.70 -1.50
C THR A 492 1.10 16.78 -1.83
N ILE A 493 2.23 17.32 -2.28
CA ILE A 493 3.40 16.54 -2.67
C ILE A 493 4.05 15.94 -1.43
N MET A 494 3.90 14.62 -1.26
CA MET A 494 4.67 13.83 -0.32
C MET A 494 5.78 13.08 -1.05
N ILE A 495 7.02 13.26 -0.61
CA ILE A 495 8.22 12.72 -1.27
C ILE A 495 9.18 12.10 -0.24
N ASP A 496 9.89 11.04 -0.65
CA ASP A 496 11.00 10.51 0.13
C ASP A 496 12.12 11.57 0.29
N ARG A 497 12.59 11.77 1.53
CA ARG A 497 13.61 12.79 1.80
C ARG A 497 14.93 12.53 1.06
N GLN A 498 15.32 11.27 0.88
CA GLN A 498 16.54 10.93 0.15
C GLN A 498 16.37 11.18 -1.35
N LEU A 499 15.19 10.89 -1.89
CA LEU A 499 14.88 11.20 -3.28
C LEU A 499 14.94 12.71 -3.54
N LEU A 500 14.30 13.54 -2.70
CA LEU A 500 14.36 15.00 -2.85
C LEU A 500 15.81 15.49 -2.91
N ARG A 501 16.67 14.98 -2.02
CA ARG A 501 18.11 15.29 -2.03
C ARG A 501 18.79 14.84 -3.31
N SER A 502 18.49 13.64 -3.81
CA SER A 502 19.12 13.11 -5.03
C SER A 502 18.73 13.86 -6.31
N VAL A 503 17.53 14.45 -6.35
CA VAL A 503 17.06 15.27 -7.49
C VAL A 503 17.46 16.74 -7.36
N GLY A 504 18.18 17.11 -6.30
CA GLY A 504 18.75 18.44 -6.09
C GLY A 504 17.84 19.43 -5.37
N GLY A 505 16.83 18.96 -4.63
CA GLY A 505 15.99 19.80 -3.80
C GLY A 505 14.93 20.61 -4.55
N PHE A 506 14.39 21.64 -3.90
CA PHE A 506 13.47 22.57 -4.54
C PHE A 506 14.27 23.63 -5.34
N ARG A 507 14.05 23.70 -6.66
CA ARG A 507 14.83 24.60 -7.52
C ARG A 507 14.53 26.08 -7.23
N ARG A 508 15.57 26.90 -7.25
CA ARG A 508 15.48 28.37 -7.28
C ARG A 508 14.90 28.88 -8.61
N VAL A 509 13.57 28.93 -8.70
CA VAL A 509 12.83 29.45 -9.86
C VAL A 509 11.70 30.39 -9.41
N ARG A 510 11.32 31.36 -10.27
CA ARG A 510 10.26 32.32 -9.93
C ARG A 510 8.85 31.72 -9.96
N ARG A 511 8.64 30.69 -10.77
CA ARG A 511 7.35 29.99 -10.97
C ARG A 511 7.65 28.52 -11.28
N PHE A 512 6.64 27.66 -11.10
CA PHE A 512 6.69 26.24 -11.43
C PHE A 512 7.66 25.40 -10.57
N VAL A 513 7.91 25.79 -9.32
CA VAL A 513 8.75 25.03 -8.38
C VAL A 513 8.28 23.56 -8.30
N ASP A 514 6.99 23.35 -8.08
CA ASP A 514 6.38 22.02 -7.95
C ASP A 514 6.51 21.20 -9.24
N ALA A 515 6.20 21.80 -10.41
CA ALA A 515 6.32 21.11 -11.69
C ALA A 515 7.77 20.76 -12.04
N GLN A 516 8.74 21.60 -11.66
CA GLN A 516 10.16 21.30 -11.82
C GLN A 516 10.59 20.13 -10.95
N LEU A 517 10.10 20.05 -9.70
CA LEU A 517 10.36 18.91 -8.82
C LEU A 517 9.78 17.61 -9.42
N LEU A 518 8.52 17.61 -9.83
CA LEU A 518 7.90 16.42 -10.43
C LEU A 518 8.65 15.98 -11.69
N ASN A 519 9.02 16.92 -12.57
CA ASN A 519 9.83 16.60 -13.76
C ASN A 519 11.21 16.02 -13.40
N ALA A 520 11.86 16.50 -12.34
CA ALA A 520 13.16 15.98 -11.89
C ALA A 520 13.04 14.56 -11.32
N VAL A 521 11.97 14.28 -10.57
CA VAL A 521 11.64 12.93 -10.09
C VAL A 521 11.42 11.97 -11.26
N GLU A 522 10.65 12.38 -12.27
CA GLU A 522 10.43 11.55 -13.47
C GLU A 522 11.73 11.31 -14.24
N ALA A 523 12.56 12.35 -14.38
CA ALA A 523 13.86 12.22 -15.05
C ALA A 523 14.81 11.27 -14.31
N ALA A 524 14.67 11.13 -12.99
CA ALA A 524 15.38 10.16 -12.17
C ALA A 524 14.75 8.74 -12.21
N GLY A 525 13.66 8.55 -12.94
CA GLY A 525 12.92 7.28 -13.01
C GLY A 525 11.96 7.03 -11.84
N GLY A 526 11.71 8.06 -11.02
CA GLY A 526 10.79 7.98 -9.89
C GLY A 526 9.34 7.86 -10.33
N ARG A 527 8.54 7.13 -9.54
CA ARG A 527 7.12 6.88 -9.79
C ARG A 527 6.28 7.85 -8.97
N ILE A 528 5.41 8.58 -9.65
CA ILE A 528 4.44 9.47 -9.01
C ILE A 528 3.08 8.77 -9.00
N TYR A 529 2.39 8.81 -7.87
CA TYR A 529 1.06 8.24 -7.71
C TYR A 529 0.06 9.28 -7.20
N ARG A 530 -1.12 9.28 -7.83
CA ARG A 530 -2.20 10.20 -7.52
C ARG A 530 -3.34 9.46 -6.84
N THR A 531 -3.67 9.86 -5.61
CA THR A 531 -4.73 9.27 -4.80
C THR A 531 -6.13 9.80 -5.21
N HIS A 532 -7.17 9.47 -4.44
CA HIS A 532 -8.43 10.23 -4.43
C HIS A 532 -8.23 11.72 -4.06
N GLY A 533 -9.16 12.58 -4.49
CA GLY A 533 -9.14 14.02 -4.21
C GLY A 533 -9.96 14.48 -3.01
N LEU A 534 -10.71 13.59 -2.35
CA LEU A 534 -11.63 13.96 -1.25
C LEU A 534 -10.92 14.54 -0.01
N GLY A 535 -9.60 14.36 0.12
CA GLY A 535 -8.84 14.84 1.26
C GLY A 535 -8.32 16.27 1.15
N TYR A 536 -8.57 16.97 0.03
CA TYR A 536 -7.95 18.25 -0.29
C TYR A 536 -8.88 19.16 -1.09
N VAL A 537 -8.98 20.42 -0.67
CA VAL A 537 -9.66 21.48 -1.45
C VAL A 537 -8.67 22.60 -1.70
N LEU A 538 -8.44 22.86 -2.99
CA LEU A 538 -7.58 23.93 -3.45
C LEU A 538 -8.33 25.27 -3.38
N ARG A 539 -7.79 26.25 -2.63
CA ARG A 539 -8.29 27.63 -2.64
C ARG A 539 -7.69 28.39 -3.83
N ARG A 540 -8.54 29.12 -4.55
CA ARG A 540 -8.09 30.04 -5.60
C ARG A 540 -8.70 31.42 -5.42
N THR A 541 -7.81 32.41 -5.33
CA THR A 541 -8.08 33.84 -5.19
C THR A 541 -7.61 34.59 -6.44
N ALA A 542 -8.14 35.80 -6.62
CA ALA A 542 -7.76 36.79 -7.64
C ALA A 542 -6.25 37.02 -7.81
N SER A 543 -5.55 37.02 -6.67
CA SER A 543 -4.18 37.48 -6.52
C SER A 543 -3.52 36.79 -5.34
N GLY A 544 -2.19 36.90 -5.23
CA GLY A 544 -1.41 36.27 -4.15
C GLY A 544 -0.87 34.87 -4.47
N HIS A 545 -1.31 34.25 -5.58
CA HIS A 545 -0.79 32.95 -6.03
C HIS A 545 0.45 33.09 -6.92
N THR A 546 1.43 32.20 -6.72
CA THR A 546 2.62 32.10 -7.59
C THR A 546 2.27 31.61 -9.00
N TRP A 547 1.14 30.91 -9.14
CA TRP A 547 0.53 30.54 -10.40
C TRP A 547 -0.71 31.40 -10.66
N GLN A 548 -0.64 32.22 -11.70
CA GLN A 548 -1.76 33.06 -12.16
C GLN A 548 -2.47 32.34 -13.31
N SER A 549 -3.68 31.87 -13.04
CA SER A 549 -4.58 31.25 -14.02
C SER A 549 -5.95 31.90 -13.93
N ASP A 550 -6.61 32.07 -15.06
CA ASP A 550 -8.02 32.47 -15.11
C ASP A 550 -8.87 31.49 -14.29
N PRO A 551 -9.67 31.94 -13.30
CA PRO A 551 -10.62 31.09 -12.56
C PRO A 551 -11.48 30.22 -13.48
N GLU A 552 -11.84 30.71 -14.67
CA GLU A 552 -12.62 29.97 -15.67
C GLU A 552 -11.91 28.69 -16.16
N SER A 553 -10.58 28.67 -16.15
CA SER A 553 -9.79 27.51 -16.58
C SER A 553 -10.02 26.27 -15.71
N PHE A 554 -10.47 26.43 -14.47
CA PHE A 554 -10.77 25.32 -13.56
C PHE A 554 -12.16 24.69 -13.79
N ARG A 555 -13.03 25.37 -14.53
CA ARG A 555 -14.43 24.97 -14.75
C ARG A 555 -14.79 24.82 -16.23
N THR A 556 -13.80 24.58 -17.09
CA THR A 556 -14.08 24.27 -18.49
C THR A 556 -14.94 23.01 -18.62
N PRO A 557 -15.89 22.95 -19.57
CA PRO A 557 -16.83 21.81 -19.68
C PRO A 557 -16.16 20.44 -19.82
N ALA A 558 -14.92 20.37 -20.34
CA ALA A 558 -14.19 19.12 -20.51
C ALA A 558 -13.66 18.52 -19.19
N ILE A 559 -13.48 19.35 -18.16
CA ILE A 559 -12.87 18.93 -16.89
C ILE A 559 -13.81 19.07 -15.70
N LEU A 560 -14.92 19.79 -15.84
CA LEU A 560 -15.89 20.02 -14.77
C LEU A 560 -16.84 18.82 -14.67
N GLU A 561 -16.90 18.21 -13.49
CA GLU A 561 -17.84 17.13 -13.18
C GLU A 561 -19.11 17.68 -12.52
N ARG A 562 -18.95 18.59 -11.54
CA ARG A 562 -20.04 19.19 -10.77
C ARG A 562 -19.61 20.56 -10.22
N GLU A 563 -20.54 21.48 -10.07
CA GLU A 563 -20.32 22.81 -9.48
C GLU A 563 -21.40 23.09 -8.42
N TRP A 564 -21.01 23.77 -7.34
CA TRP A 564 -21.92 24.24 -6.31
C TRP A 564 -21.71 25.73 -6.02
N PRO A 565 -22.79 26.51 -5.80
CA PRO A 565 -22.68 27.83 -5.20
C PRO A 565 -22.12 27.75 -3.78
N GLY A 566 -21.21 28.66 -3.46
CA GLY A 566 -20.53 28.77 -2.18
C GLY A 566 -19.42 27.74 -1.96
N PHE A 567 -18.95 27.68 -0.72
CA PHE A 567 -17.97 26.71 -0.27
C PHE A 567 -18.64 25.37 0.04
N HIS A 568 -18.31 24.35 -0.75
CA HIS A 568 -18.90 23.02 -0.66
C HIS A 568 -17.80 21.94 -0.59
N PRO A 569 -17.15 21.79 0.57
CA PRO A 569 -16.07 20.82 0.76
C PRO A 569 -16.60 19.37 0.76
N PRO A 570 -15.74 18.38 0.45
CA PRO A 570 -16.04 16.97 0.70
C PRO A 570 -16.35 16.71 2.18
N ALA A 571 -17.16 15.68 2.46
CA ALA A 571 -17.56 15.29 3.82
C ALA A 571 -16.38 14.79 4.67
N GLU A 572 -15.26 14.48 4.03
CA GLU A 572 -13.99 14.11 4.64
C GLU A 572 -13.28 15.28 5.32
N LEU A 573 -13.61 16.53 4.98
CA LEU A 573 -13.03 17.71 5.60
C LEU A 573 -13.78 18.07 6.88
N VAL A 574 -13.02 18.54 7.88
CA VAL A 574 -13.56 19.15 9.10
C VAL A 574 -13.34 20.65 9.00
N ILE A 575 -14.44 21.39 8.88
CA ILE A 575 -14.45 22.85 8.73
C ILE A 575 -15.04 23.46 9.99
N GLU A 576 -14.21 24.18 10.73
CA GLU A 576 -14.65 25.04 11.84
C GLU A 576 -15.04 26.42 11.31
N ASP A 577 -15.77 27.22 12.10
CA ASP A 577 -16.24 28.54 11.65
C ASP A 577 -15.11 29.47 11.21
N GLY A 578 -13.94 29.39 11.88
CA GLY A 578 -12.74 30.14 11.50
C GLY A 578 -12.01 29.62 10.26
N ASP A 579 -12.42 28.48 9.69
CA ASP A 579 -11.85 27.94 8.43
C ASP A 579 -12.65 28.34 7.20
N ARG A 580 -13.83 28.94 7.38
CA ARG A 580 -14.67 29.34 6.25
C ARG A 580 -13.93 30.41 5.43
N PRO A 581 -14.10 30.42 4.09
CA PRO A 581 -13.34 31.28 3.20
C PRO A 581 -13.42 32.77 3.52
#